data_AF-A0A8S0FTX5-F1
#
_entry.id   AF-A0A8S0FTX5-F1
#
_cell.length_a   1.000
_cell.length_b   1.000
_cell.length_c   1.000
_cell.angle_alpha   90.00
_cell.angle_beta   90.00
_cell.angle_gamma   90.00
#
_symmetry.space_group_name_H-M   'P 1'
#
loop_
_entity.id
_entity.type
_entity.pdbx_description
1 polymer ?
#
loop_
_entity_poly.entity_id
_entity_poly.type
_entity_poly.pdbx_seq_one_letter_code
_entity_poly.pdbx_strand_id
1 'polypeptide(L)'
;MIDKLDHLQRLGINTVFFQVKPDGTALWPSKILPWSDLMTGKIGENPGYDPLQFMLDEAHKRGMKVHAWFNPYRVSVNTKPGTIRELNSTLSQQPASVYVQHRDWIRTSGDRFVLDPGIPEVQDWITSIVAEVVSRYPVDGVQFDDYLAILSHQVHG
;
A
#
# COMPACT_ATOMS: atom_id res chain seq x y z
N MET A 1 4.65 -13.53 13.13
CA MET A 1 4.36 -13.82 11.70
C MET A 1 4.57 -15.29 11.39
N ILE A 2 5.70 -15.87 11.79
CA ILE A 2 6.01 -17.31 11.67
C ILE A 2 4.90 -18.22 12.21
N ASP A 3 4.48 -18.05 13.46
CA ASP A 3 3.42 -18.89 14.06
C ASP A 3 2.10 -18.87 13.28
N LYS A 4 1.79 -17.72 12.65
CA LYS A 4 0.61 -17.57 11.78
C LYS A 4 0.78 -18.39 10.51
N LEU A 5 1.94 -18.32 9.85
CA LEU A 5 2.24 -19.12 8.66
C LEU A 5 2.22 -20.62 8.97
N ASP A 6 2.81 -21.04 10.09
CA ASP A 6 2.77 -22.44 10.53
C ASP A 6 1.33 -22.90 10.78
N HIS A 7 0.50 -22.03 11.37
CA HIS A 7 -0.90 -22.33 11.59
C HIS A 7 -1.68 -22.46 10.27
N LEU A 8 -1.49 -21.52 9.34
CA LEU A 8 -2.13 -21.56 8.01
C LEU A 8 -1.72 -22.82 7.25
N GLN A 9 -0.43 -23.19 7.28
CA GLN A 9 0.07 -24.40 6.64
C GLN A 9 -0.58 -25.66 7.24
N ARG A 10 -0.72 -25.74 8.57
CA ARG A 10 -1.42 -26.87 9.24
C ARG A 10 -2.89 -26.98 8.84
N LEU A 11 -3.52 -25.86 8.46
CA LEU A 11 -4.88 -25.82 7.95
C LEU A 11 -4.98 -26.17 6.45
N GLY A 12 -3.86 -26.47 5.79
CA GLY A 12 -3.81 -26.78 4.35
C GLY A 12 -3.86 -25.54 3.45
N ILE A 13 -3.73 -24.33 4.00
CA ILE A 13 -3.65 -23.10 3.20
C ILE A 13 -2.28 -23.05 2.53
N ASN A 14 -2.29 -22.76 1.22
CA ASN A 14 -1.10 -22.74 0.39
C ASN A 14 -0.78 -21.36 -0.21
N THR A 15 -1.59 -20.34 0.06
CA THR A 15 -1.45 -19.00 -0.52
C THR A 15 -1.76 -17.94 0.53
N VAL A 16 -0.93 -16.90 0.61
CA VAL A 16 -1.09 -15.73 1.48
C VAL A 16 -1.24 -14.49 0.62
N PHE A 17 -2.29 -13.71 0.86
CA PHE A 17 -2.40 -12.34 0.36
C PHE A 17 -1.79 -11.41 1.41
N PHE A 18 -0.62 -10.86 1.13
CA PHE A 18 0.08 -9.96 2.05
C PHE A 18 -0.11 -8.51 1.60
N GLN A 19 -0.75 -7.70 2.45
CA GLN A 19 -1.01 -6.28 2.13
C GLN A 19 0.30 -5.49 2.16
N VAL A 20 0.92 -5.29 1.01
CA VAL A 20 2.20 -4.58 0.91
C VAL A 20 2.02 -3.07 0.86
N LYS A 21 0.92 -2.62 0.24
CA LYS A 21 0.53 -1.20 0.11
C LYS A 21 -0.87 -1.01 0.70
N PRO A 22 -0.98 -0.72 2.01
CA PRO A 22 -2.28 -0.50 2.65
C PRO A 22 -2.96 0.82 2.22
N ASP A 23 -2.15 1.85 1.93
CA ASP A 23 -2.57 3.19 1.51
C ASP A 23 -1.44 3.90 0.72
N GLY A 24 -1.20 5.20 0.91
CA GLY A 24 -0.12 5.94 0.27
C GLY A 24 1.29 5.61 0.78
N THR A 25 1.46 4.45 1.42
CA THR A 25 2.69 4.00 2.09
C THR A 25 3.03 2.54 1.74
N ALA A 26 4.26 2.11 2.07
CA ALA A 26 4.80 0.80 1.71
C ALA A 26 5.29 -0.02 2.93
N LEU A 27 5.11 -1.34 2.84
CA LEU A 27 5.74 -2.36 3.71
C LEU A 27 6.93 -3.04 3.03
N TRP A 28 7.70 -2.26 2.27
CA TRP A 28 8.99 -2.62 1.67
C TRP A 28 9.82 -1.34 1.51
N PRO A 29 11.17 -1.41 1.35
CA PRO A 29 12.01 -0.26 1.09
C PRO A 29 11.80 0.29 -0.32
N SER A 30 10.67 0.97 -0.54
CA SER A 30 10.28 1.59 -1.80
C SER A 30 11.12 2.83 -2.09
N LYS A 31 11.39 3.07 -3.37
CA LYS A 31 11.94 4.35 -3.85
C LYS A 31 10.84 5.37 -4.20
N ILE A 32 9.58 4.95 -4.18
CA ILE A 32 8.42 5.73 -4.62
C ILE A 32 7.53 6.11 -3.43
N LEU A 33 7.35 5.20 -2.48
CA LEU A 33 6.44 5.35 -1.34
C LEU A 33 7.18 5.46 0.00
N PRO A 34 6.75 6.33 0.93
CA PRO A 34 7.29 6.32 2.28
C PRO A 34 6.91 5.03 3.01
N TRP A 35 7.67 4.68 4.04
CA TRP A 35 7.33 3.57 4.93
C TRP A 35 5.96 3.75 5.57
N SER A 36 5.23 2.65 5.72
CA SER A 36 3.95 2.63 6.42
C SER A 36 4.12 2.80 7.93
N ASP A 37 3.21 3.54 8.52
CA ASP A 37 3.03 3.69 9.96
C ASP A 37 2.57 2.39 10.64
N LEU A 38 2.08 1.39 9.92
CA LEU A 38 1.62 0.13 10.49
C LEU A 38 2.68 -0.61 11.33
N MET A 39 3.97 -0.38 11.04
CA MET A 39 5.08 -1.05 11.75
C MET A 39 5.68 -0.22 12.88
N THR A 40 5.67 1.10 12.75
CA THR A 40 6.43 2.03 13.61
C THR A 40 5.54 3.06 14.31
N GLY A 41 4.30 3.22 13.87
CA GLY A 41 3.38 4.27 14.29
C GLY A 41 3.64 5.62 13.61
N LYS A 42 4.56 5.70 12.64
CA LYS A 42 4.91 6.95 11.96
C LYS A 42 5.25 6.74 10.48
N ILE A 43 4.58 7.50 9.61
CA ILE A 43 4.88 7.47 8.17
C ILE A 43 6.35 7.85 7.91
N GLY A 44 7.02 7.06 7.06
CA GLY A 44 8.39 7.28 6.62
C GLY A 44 9.46 6.74 7.57
N GLU A 45 9.10 6.23 8.75
CA GLU A 45 10.05 5.62 9.68
C GLU A 45 10.38 4.18 9.28
N ASN A 46 11.68 3.90 9.08
CA ASN A 46 12.15 2.58 8.68
C ASN A 46 12.02 1.58 9.85
N PRO A 47 11.30 0.45 9.68
CA PRO A 47 11.12 -0.55 10.73
C PRO A 47 12.37 -1.39 11.05
N GLY A 48 13.49 -1.16 10.34
CA GLY A 48 14.77 -1.84 10.57
C GLY A 48 14.95 -3.15 9.80
N TYR A 49 13.95 -3.58 9.04
CA TYR A 49 13.98 -4.76 8.17
C TYR A 49 13.02 -4.58 6.98
N ASP A 50 13.07 -5.48 5.99
CA ASP A 50 12.14 -5.51 4.85
C ASP A 50 10.97 -6.49 5.14
N PRO A 51 9.76 -6.01 5.47
CA PRO A 51 8.64 -6.89 5.81
C PRO A 51 8.17 -7.77 4.65
N LEU A 52 8.20 -7.27 3.41
CA LEU A 52 7.83 -8.03 2.23
C LEU A 52 8.84 -9.16 1.97
N GLN A 53 10.13 -8.87 2.01
CA GLN A 53 11.15 -9.91 1.84
C GLN A 53 11.02 -10.99 2.93
N PHE A 54 10.86 -10.58 4.19
CA PHE A 54 10.70 -11.52 5.29
C PHE A 54 9.45 -12.41 5.10
N MET A 55 8.32 -11.84 4.66
CA MET A 55 7.11 -12.62 4.40
C MET A 55 7.33 -13.66 3.28
N LEU A 56 7.97 -13.25 2.19
CA LEU A 56 8.29 -14.14 1.07
C LEU A 56 9.19 -15.29 1.51
N ASP A 57 10.30 -14.98 2.19
CA ASP A 57 11.26 -15.98 2.66
C ASP A 57 10.58 -17.01 3.58
N GLU A 58 9.75 -16.56 4.52
CA GLU A 58 9.09 -17.46 5.46
C GLU A 58 7.94 -18.26 4.84
N ALA A 59 7.18 -17.67 3.91
CA ALA A 59 6.10 -18.38 3.21
C ALA A 59 6.66 -19.43 2.23
N HIS A 60 7.70 -19.07 1.47
CA HIS A 60 8.32 -19.97 0.49
C HIS A 60 9.01 -21.17 1.15
N LYS A 61 9.62 -21.01 2.34
CA LYS A 61 10.12 -22.14 3.15
C LYS A 61 9.03 -23.18 3.48
N ARG A 62 7.77 -22.77 3.47
CA ARG A 62 6.59 -23.62 3.76
C ARG A 62 5.87 -24.09 2.50
N GLY A 63 6.41 -23.79 1.32
CA GLY A 63 5.75 -24.06 0.03
C GLY A 63 4.46 -23.25 -0.17
N MET A 64 4.30 -22.14 0.55
CA MET A 64 3.16 -21.24 0.41
C MET A 64 3.48 -20.14 -0.61
N LYS A 65 2.53 -19.84 -1.49
CA LYS A 65 2.60 -18.71 -2.42
C LYS A 65 2.30 -17.40 -1.70
N VAL A 66 2.87 -16.29 -2.17
CA VAL A 66 2.59 -14.95 -1.68
C VAL A 66 2.12 -14.07 -2.83
N HIS A 67 0.88 -13.59 -2.72
CA HIS A 67 0.36 -12.56 -3.60
C HIS A 67 0.51 -11.20 -2.91
N ALA A 68 1.20 -10.27 -3.56
CA ALA A 68 1.33 -8.91 -3.07
C ALA A 68 0.00 -8.17 -3.25
N TRP A 69 -0.60 -7.76 -2.14
CA TRP A 69 -1.87 -7.07 -2.11
C TRP A 69 -1.68 -5.54 -2.00
N PHE A 70 -2.24 -4.81 -2.96
CA PHE A 70 -2.23 -3.36 -3.02
C PHE A 70 -3.64 -2.80 -2.87
N ASN A 71 -3.76 -1.71 -2.12
CA ASN A 71 -4.83 -0.75 -2.29
C ASN A 71 -4.34 0.32 -3.28
N PRO A 72 -4.79 0.35 -4.54
CA PRO A 72 -4.22 1.23 -5.56
C PRO A 72 -4.44 2.71 -5.25
N TYR A 73 -5.66 3.12 -4.87
CA TYR A 73 -6.03 4.54 -4.84
C TYR A 73 -6.05 5.16 -3.44
N ARG A 74 -6.13 4.39 -2.36
CA ARG A 74 -6.15 4.96 -1.00
C ARG A 74 -4.84 5.67 -0.68
N VAL A 75 -4.98 6.89 -0.15
CA VAL A 75 -3.88 7.70 0.36
C VAL A 75 -3.88 7.74 1.88
N SER A 76 -5.06 7.70 2.50
CA SER A 76 -5.20 7.68 3.96
C SER A 76 -6.35 6.80 4.46
N VAL A 77 -6.25 6.36 5.71
CA VAL A 77 -7.32 5.63 6.39
C VAL A 77 -8.44 6.53 6.90
N ASN A 78 -8.17 7.83 7.08
CA ASN A 78 -9.17 8.84 7.42
C ASN A 78 -8.72 10.28 7.05
N THR A 79 -9.58 11.28 7.22
CA THR A 79 -9.34 12.72 6.96
C THR A 79 -9.27 13.56 8.23
N LYS A 80 -9.02 12.93 9.40
CA LYS A 80 -8.96 13.65 10.68
C LYS A 80 -7.73 14.58 10.72
N PRO A 81 -7.77 15.65 11.55
CA PRO A 81 -6.66 16.59 11.66
C PRO A 81 -5.31 15.95 12.01
N GLY A 82 -5.30 14.84 12.77
CA GLY A 82 -4.09 14.07 13.08
C GLY A 82 -3.42 13.51 11.83
N THR A 83 -4.20 12.79 11.00
CA THR A 83 -3.72 12.22 9.74
C THR A 83 -3.28 13.30 8.75
N ILE A 84 -3.99 14.43 8.65
CA ILE A 84 -3.57 15.56 7.80
C ILE A 84 -2.21 16.12 8.26
N ARG A 85 -2.01 16.30 9.57
CA ARG A 85 -0.73 16.78 10.11
C ARG A 85 0.40 15.81 9.82
N GLU A 86 0.17 14.52 10.00
CA GLU A 86 1.16 13.49 9.72
C GLU A 86 1.54 13.46 8.24
N LEU A 87 0.56 13.42 7.33
CA LEU A 87 0.82 13.48 5.89
C LEU A 87 1.58 14.74 5.49
N ASN A 88 1.23 15.91 6.04
CA ASN A 88 1.96 17.15 5.80
C ASN A 88 3.40 17.12 6.32
N SER A 89 3.67 16.40 7.41
CA SER A 89 5.01 16.26 7.97
C SER A 89 5.98 15.47 7.08
N THR A 90 5.45 14.75 6.08
CA THR A 90 6.27 13.96 5.15
C THR A 90 6.99 14.79 4.08
N LEU A 91 6.74 16.11 4.00
CA LEU A 91 7.30 16.98 2.95
C LEU A 91 8.83 16.95 2.86
N SER A 92 9.52 16.76 4.00
CA SER A 92 10.98 16.67 4.04
C SER A 92 11.52 15.23 3.94
N GLN A 93 10.64 14.23 3.84
CA GLN A 93 11.03 12.83 3.71
C GLN A 93 11.41 12.49 2.27
N GLN A 94 12.18 11.41 2.12
CA GLN A 94 12.53 10.86 0.82
C GLN A 94 12.36 9.34 0.83
N PRO A 95 11.37 8.79 0.10
CA PRO A 95 10.30 9.50 -0.62
C PRO A 95 9.28 10.16 0.33
N ALA A 96 8.67 11.26 -0.11
CA ALA A 96 7.57 11.95 0.58
C ALA A 96 6.21 11.31 0.23
N SER A 97 5.16 11.61 0.99
CA SER A 97 3.81 11.12 0.66
C SER A 97 3.30 11.72 -0.65
N VAL A 98 2.63 10.90 -1.48
CA VAL A 98 1.90 11.37 -2.67
C VAL A 98 0.92 12.50 -2.34
N TYR A 99 0.37 12.50 -1.11
CA TYR A 99 -0.50 13.57 -0.62
C TYR A 99 0.18 14.95 -0.78
N VAL A 100 1.45 15.09 -0.37
CA VAL A 100 2.22 16.36 -0.43
C VAL A 100 2.89 16.62 -1.77
N GLN A 101 3.20 15.57 -2.53
CA GLN A 101 3.82 15.72 -3.85
C GLN A 101 2.81 16.14 -4.93
N HIS A 102 1.58 15.61 -4.86
CA HIS A 102 0.56 15.76 -5.90
C HIS A 102 -0.82 16.06 -5.30
N ARG A 103 -0.96 17.25 -4.70
CA ARG A 103 -2.22 17.71 -4.07
C ARG A 103 -3.39 17.73 -5.05
N ASP A 104 -3.11 18.01 -6.31
CA ASP A 104 -4.04 18.03 -7.44
C ASP A 104 -4.62 16.65 -7.78
N TRP A 105 -3.92 15.57 -7.41
CA TRP A 105 -4.40 14.19 -7.58
C TRP A 105 -5.36 13.74 -6.48
N ILE A 106 -5.46 14.48 -5.38
CA ILE A 106 -6.19 14.03 -4.19
C ILE A 106 -7.69 14.37 -4.28
N ARG A 107 -8.52 13.38 -3.94
CA ARG A 107 -9.97 13.51 -3.72
C ARG A 107 -10.32 13.01 -2.33
N THR A 108 -11.50 13.38 -1.87
CA THR A 108 -12.08 12.84 -0.63
C THR A 108 -13.20 11.89 -0.99
N SER A 109 -13.13 10.66 -0.50
CA SER A 109 -14.18 9.65 -0.64
C SER A 109 -14.55 9.12 0.74
N GLY A 110 -15.78 9.39 1.17
CA GLY A 110 -16.21 9.18 2.55
C GLY A 110 -15.33 9.94 3.53
N ASP A 111 -14.71 9.22 4.47
CA ASP A 111 -13.79 9.79 5.44
C ASP A 111 -12.32 9.67 5.03
N ARG A 112 -11.98 9.34 3.77
CA ARG A 112 -10.60 9.04 3.34
C ARG A 112 -10.10 9.97 2.22
N PHE A 113 -8.78 10.14 2.15
CA PHE A 113 -8.14 10.65 0.94
C PHE A 113 -7.85 9.52 -0.04
N VAL A 114 -8.17 9.75 -1.31
CA VAL A 114 -7.93 8.84 -2.42
C VAL A 114 -7.33 9.58 -3.61
N LEU A 115 -6.62 8.88 -4.47
CA LEU A 115 -6.15 9.38 -5.76
C LEU A 115 -7.31 9.39 -6.76
N ASP A 116 -7.33 10.38 -7.65
CA ASP A 116 -8.29 10.46 -8.76
C ASP A 116 -7.89 9.48 -9.88
N PRO A 117 -8.67 8.40 -10.13
CA PRO A 117 -8.36 7.43 -11.17
C PRO A 117 -8.50 8.00 -12.59
N GLY A 118 -9.17 9.15 -12.76
CA GLY A 118 -9.35 9.81 -14.05
C GLY A 118 -8.11 10.55 -14.55
N ILE A 119 -7.07 10.68 -13.73
CA ILE A 119 -5.80 11.34 -14.09
C ILE A 119 -4.84 10.28 -14.65
N PRO A 120 -4.36 10.37 -15.90
CA PRO A 120 -3.43 9.40 -16.49
C PRO A 120 -2.15 9.22 -15.68
N GLU A 121 -1.59 10.30 -15.13
CA GLU A 121 -0.37 10.27 -14.33
C GLU A 121 -0.53 9.48 -13.02
N VAL A 122 -1.75 9.44 -12.44
CA VAL A 122 -2.06 8.57 -11.30
C VAL A 122 -1.99 7.10 -11.70
N GLN A 123 -2.48 6.75 -12.88
CA GLN A 123 -2.46 5.37 -13.40
C GLN A 123 -1.02 4.91 -13.66
N ASP A 124 -0.20 5.78 -14.25
CA ASP A 124 1.23 5.52 -14.47
C ASP A 124 1.97 5.37 -13.14
N TRP A 125 1.68 6.22 -12.16
CA TRP A 125 2.29 6.15 -10.83
C TRP A 125 1.94 4.84 -10.12
N ILE A 126 0.67 4.41 -10.12
CA ILE A 126 0.26 3.11 -9.55
C ILE A 126 0.94 1.96 -10.28
N THR A 127 1.02 2.02 -11.62
CA THR A 127 1.71 1.01 -12.43
C THR A 127 3.19 0.92 -12.06
N SER A 128 3.86 2.05 -11.84
CA SER A 128 5.27 2.09 -11.43
C SER A 128 5.53 1.46 -10.06
N ILE A 129 4.58 1.59 -9.12
CA ILE A 129 4.66 0.95 -7.80
C ILE A 129 4.56 -0.56 -7.91
N VAL A 130 3.61 -1.04 -8.71
CA VAL A 130 3.46 -2.49 -8.96
C VAL A 130 4.69 -3.03 -9.68
N ALA A 131 5.19 -2.29 -10.68
CA ALA A 131 6.42 -2.61 -11.40
C ALA A 131 7.65 -2.70 -10.47
N GLU A 132 7.76 -1.79 -9.48
CA GLU A 132 8.82 -1.85 -8.47
C GLU A 132 8.77 -3.17 -7.69
N VAL A 133 7.58 -3.60 -7.24
CA VAL A 133 7.47 -4.84 -6.48
C VAL A 133 7.77 -6.07 -7.33
N VAL A 134 7.16 -6.20 -8.51
CA VAL A 134 7.34 -7.39 -9.36
C VAL A 134 8.76 -7.52 -9.92
N SER A 135 9.49 -6.41 -10.08
CA SER A 135 10.88 -6.44 -10.57
C SER A 135 11.90 -6.75 -9.48
N ARG A 136 11.55 -6.56 -8.20
CA ARG A 136 12.46 -6.69 -7.06
C ARG A 136 12.21 -7.92 -6.20
N TYR A 137 10.97 -8.42 -6.19
CA TYR A 137 10.56 -9.48 -5.28
C TYR A 137 9.98 -10.67 -6.05
N PRO A 138 10.28 -11.92 -5.64
CA PRO A 138 9.74 -13.12 -6.25
C PRO A 138 8.29 -13.37 -5.81
N VAL A 139 7.38 -12.41 -6.02
CA VAL A 139 5.96 -12.57 -5.70
C VAL A 139 5.30 -13.57 -6.65
N ASP A 140 4.37 -14.37 -6.13
CA ASP A 140 3.64 -15.38 -6.91
C ASP A 140 2.41 -14.80 -7.63
N GLY A 141 2.01 -13.59 -7.25
CA GLY A 141 0.90 -12.88 -7.85
C GLY A 141 0.75 -11.46 -7.32
N VAL A 142 -0.09 -10.68 -8.01
CA VAL A 142 -0.52 -9.34 -7.59
C VAL A 142 -2.03 -9.38 -7.38
N GLN A 143 -2.48 -8.84 -6.25
CA GLN A 143 -3.89 -8.72 -5.89
C GLN A 143 -4.21 -7.25 -5.65
N PHE A 144 -5.30 -6.75 -6.25
CA PHE A 144 -5.84 -5.43 -5.91
C PHE A 144 -7.10 -5.57 -5.06
N ASP A 145 -7.28 -4.63 -4.14
CA ASP A 145 -8.55 -4.38 -3.46
C ASP A 145 -8.82 -2.89 -3.51
N ASP A 146 -9.98 -2.53 -4.02
CA ASP A 146 -10.64 -1.27 -3.68
C ASP A 146 -12.14 -1.43 -3.96
N TYR A 147 -12.96 -1.36 -2.90
CA TYR A 147 -14.42 -1.21 -2.97
C TYR A 147 -14.83 0.18 -3.50
N LEU A 148 -14.07 0.74 -4.43
CA LEU A 148 -14.35 2.00 -5.10
C LEU A 148 -14.90 1.67 -6.49
N ALA A 149 -16.15 1.22 -6.52
CA ALA A 149 -16.93 1.32 -7.74
C ALA A 149 -16.90 2.79 -8.17
N ILE A 150 -16.55 3.02 -9.43
CA ILE A 150 -16.57 4.30 -10.14
C ILE A 150 -17.72 5.16 -9.57
N LEU A 151 -17.38 6.30 -8.96
CA LEU A 151 -18.37 7.27 -8.51
C LEU A 151 -19.17 7.69 -9.74
N SER A 152 -20.39 7.17 -9.87
CA SER A 152 -21.36 7.69 -10.81
C SER A 152 -21.58 9.15 -10.46
N HIS A 153 -21.27 10.06 -11.40
CA HIS A 153 -21.66 11.45 -11.32
C HIS A 153 -23.16 11.54 -10.99
N GLN A 154 -23.50 11.90 -9.76
CA GLN A 154 -24.82 12.47 -9.50
C GLN A 154 -24.78 13.93 -9.96
N VAL A 155 -25.17 14.14 -11.22
CA VAL A 155 -25.61 15.44 -11.71
C VAL A 155 -26.92 15.73 -10.96
N HIS A 156 -26.90 16.68 -10.02
CA HIS A 156 -28.13 17.26 -9.50
C HIS A 156 -28.52 18.41 -10.43
N GLY A 157 -29.73 18.30 -11.00
CA GLY A 157 -30.40 19.38 -11.73
C GLY A 157 -31.09 20.38 -10.81
#